data_AF-A0A6H5JHR7-F1
#
_entry.id   AF-A0A6H5JHR7-F1
#
_cell.length_a   1.000
_cell.length_b   1.000
_cell.length_c   1.000
_cell.angle_alpha   90.00
_cell.angle_beta   90.00
_cell.angle_gamma   90.00
#
_symmetry.space_group_name_H-M   'P 1'
#
loop_
_entity.id
_entity.type
_entity.pdbx_description
1 polymer ?
#
loop_
_entity_poly.entity_id
_entity_poly.type
_entity_poly.pdbx_seq_one_letter_code
_entity_poly.pdbx_strand_id
1 'polypeptide(L)'
;MKDAKCRTCVVACALLLAGARAFVVNPTLLSSRAPGGGSAAAVGTSGRTGSLSMAAPLEGAHGMRSRFLPVDQMDDEVFAPRIVQVAGVLPEITVADIMAVGFTPAPEMGMWQYDFSDPEGPQLGTVAVPGGEQVFKMKEPVAIVCPNDDLNIQMPNDEKAEMLLVIDRANREFEFGKFFLWDTPSDGLVVRYFEGEPTPGFACVGRVGIVLAPFLPSMAKKSSGFEEEDY
;
A
#
# COMPACT_ATOMS: atom_id res chain seq x y z
N MET A 1 36.82 -20.21 43.65
CA MET A 1 36.07 -20.44 44.90
C MET A 1 35.15 -19.23 45.07
N LYS A 2 33.83 -19.24 44.93
CA LYS A 2 32.73 -20.21 44.70
C LYS A 2 31.66 -19.39 43.92
N ASP A 3 31.10 -19.85 42.80
CA ASP A 3 29.80 -20.56 42.68
C ASP A 3 28.65 -19.91 43.50
N ALA A 4 27.41 -19.68 43.02
CA ALA A 4 26.70 -20.11 41.82
C ALA A 4 25.30 -19.43 41.67
N LYS A 5 24.80 -19.40 40.42
CA LYS A 5 23.44 -19.76 39.93
C LYS A 5 22.15 -19.02 40.35
N CYS A 6 21.23 -19.06 39.35
CA CYS A 6 19.76 -19.01 39.40
C CYS A 6 19.19 -17.59 39.23
N ARG A 7 18.37 -17.26 38.22
CA ARG A 7 17.14 -17.95 37.82
C ARG A 7 16.79 -17.72 36.35
N THR A 8 16.51 -18.83 35.68
CA THR A 8 15.72 -18.92 34.45
C THR A 8 14.25 -18.68 34.80
N CYS A 9 13.57 -17.76 34.13
CA CYS A 9 12.10 -17.70 34.14
C CYS A 9 11.60 -18.11 32.75
N VAL A 10 11.24 -19.39 32.66
CA VAL A 10 10.35 -19.91 31.62
C VAL A 10 8.94 -19.49 32.01
N VAL A 11 8.28 -18.68 31.17
CA VAL A 11 6.83 -18.53 31.22
C VAL A 11 6.28 -19.22 29.97
N ALA A 12 5.76 -20.42 30.20
CA ALA A 12 4.88 -21.12 29.28
C ALA A 12 3.44 -20.93 29.77
N CYS A 13 2.59 -20.35 28.94
CA CYS A 13 1.12 -20.41 29.01
C CYS A 13 0.60 -19.74 27.75
N ALA A 14 -0.48 -20.16 27.10
CA ALA A 14 -1.18 -21.42 26.92
C ALA A 14 -2.11 -21.13 25.72
N LEU A 15 -2.48 -22.16 24.96
CA LEU A 15 -3.44 -22.10 23.86
C LEU A 15 -4.69 -21.25 24.17
N LEU A 16 -5.09 -20.41 23.22
CA LEU A 16 -6.50 -20.10 22.97
C LEU A 16 -6.76 -20.19 21.46
N LEU A 17 -7.48 -21.25 21.09
CA LEU A 17 -8.11 -21.44 19.80
C LEU A 17 -9.23 -20.40 19.63
N ALA A 18 -9.17 -19.60 18.57
CA ALA A 18 -10.33 -18.85 18.09
C ALA A 18 -10.37 -18.94 16.55
N GLY A 19 -11.53 -19.36 16.05
CA GLY A 19 -11.72 -19.92 14.72
C GLY A 19 -11.48 -18.95 13.58
N ALA A 20 -10.60 -19.35 12.66
CA ALA A 20 -10.62 -18.87 11.29
C ALA A 20 -11.81 -19.53 10.57
N ARG A 21 -12.82 -18.74 10.23
CA ARG A 21 -13.81 -19.12 9.22
C ARG A 21 -13.13 -19.05 7.86
N ALA A 22 -12.57 -20.18 7.42
CA ALA A 22 -12.17 -20.37 6.05
C ALA A 22 -13.42 -20.32 5.16
N PHE A 23 -13.49 -19.34 4.25
CA PHE A 23 -14.41 -19.40 3.13
C PHE A 23 -13.87 -20.48 2.18
N VAL A 24 -14.46 -21.67 2.26
CA VAL A 24 -14.18 -22.76 1.31
C VAL A 24 -14.86 -22.41 -0.01
N VAL A 25 -14.09 -21.96 -0.98
CA VAL A 25 -14.52 -21.94 -2.38
C VAL A 25 -14.55 -23.40 -2.83
N ASN A 26 -15.75 -23.96 -3.03
CA ASN A 26 -15.92 -25.36 -3.40
C ASN A 26 -15.53 -25.56 -4.87
N PRO A 27 -14.40 -26.24 -5.19
CA PRO A 27 -13.97 -26.47 -6.56
C PRO A 27 -14.35 -27.91 -6.92
N THR A 28 -15.65 -28.20 -6.97
CA THR A 28 -16.12 -29.48 -7.51
C THR A 28 -17.32 -29.22 -8.38
N LEU A 29 -17.11 -29.26 -9.69
CA LEU A 29 -17.95 -29.98 -10.65
C LEU A 29 -17.15 -30.14 -11.96
N LEU A 30 -16.08 -30.94 -11.86
CA LEU A 30 -15.43 -31.54 -13.01
C LEU A 30 -16.36 -32.57 -13.63
N SER A 31 -16.73 -32.30 -14.89
CA SER A 31 -16.97 -33.23 -15.99
C SER A 31 -17.13 -34.72 -15.64
N SER A 32 -18.35 -35.25 -15.81
CA SER A 32 -18.58 -36.68 -16.01
C SER A 32 -19.16 -36.93 -17.41
N ARG A 33 -18.36 -37.59 -18.22
CA ARG A 33 -18.60 -38.08 -19.58
C ARG A 33 -19.67 -39.18 -19.60
N ALA A 34 -20.63 -39.10 -20.52
CA ALA A 34 -21.65 -40.12 -20.78
C ALA A 34 -21.16 -41.21 -21.77
N PRO A 35 -21.70 -42.44 -21.72
CA PRO A 35 -21.71 -43.34 -22.86
C PRO A 35 -23.13 -43.60 -23.39
N GLY A 36 -23.25 -43.53 -24.73
CA GLY A 36 -23.92 -44.58 -25.51
C GLY A 36 -25.42 -44.49 -25.77
N GLY A 37 -25.77 -43.92 -26.93
CA GLY A 37 -26.54 -44.63 -27.97
C GLY A 37 -28.08 -44.62 -27.92
N GLY A 38 -28.72 -44.12 -28.99
CA GLY A 38 -30.08 -44.55 -29.34
C GLY A 38 -31.00 -43.54 -30.05
N SER A 39 -30.69 -43.21 -31.31
CA SER A 39 -31.58 -42.93 -32.46
C SER A 39 -32.87 -42.07 -32.35
N ALA A 40 -32.86 -41.03 -33.21
CA ALA A 40 -33.90 -40.56 -34.13
C ALA A 40 -35.08 -39.68 -33.63
N ALA A 41 -34.96 -38.40 -33.99
CA ALA A 41 -35.87 -37.63 -34.86
C ALA A 41 -36.38 -36.29 -34.30
N ALA A 42 -36.19 -35.26 -35.13
CA ALA A 42 -36.94 -34.01 -35.27
C ALA A 42 -36.54 -32.75 -34.44
N VAL A 43 -36.01 -31.79 -35.21
CA VAL A 43 -36.22 -30.33 -35.14
C VAL A 43 -35.71 -29.59 -33.90
N GLY A 44 -34.51 -29.01 -34.04
CA GLY A 44 -33.91 -28.13 -33.05
C GLY A 44 -34.49 -26.72 -33.08
N THR A 45 -35.23 -26.37 -32.02
CA THR A 45 -35.23 -25.03 -31.42
C THR A 45 -35.43 -25.22 -29.92
N SER A 46 -34.38 -25.01 -29.12
CA SER A 46 -34.54 -24.90 -27.67
C SER A 46 -33.39 -24.08 -27.11
N GLY A 47 -33.61 -22.78 -27.00
CA GLY A 47 -32.83 -21.92 -26.13
C GLY A 47 -33.04 -22.40 -24.70
N ARG A 48 -31.95 -22.74 -24.00
CA ARG A 48 -31.98 -23.00 -22.56
C ARG A 48 -32.44 -21.73 -21.87
N THR A 49 -33.70 -21.72 -21.44
CA THR A 49 -34.22 -20.76 -20.47
C THR A 49 -33.47 -20.97 -19.16
N GLY A 50 -32.51 -20.10 -18.88
CA GLY A 50 -32.00 -19.90 -17.53
C GLY A 50 -33.14 -19.42 -16.67
N SER A 51 -33.61 -20.26 -15.75
CA SER A 51 -34.57 -19.90 -14.71
C SER A 51 -33.90 -18.92 -13.76
N LEU A 52 -33.96 -17.62 -14.08
CA LEU A 52 -33.72 -16.55 -13.11
C LEU A 52 -34.88 -16.59 -12.11
N SER A 53 -34.57 -16.86 -10.85
CA SER A 53 -35.48 -16.59 -9.74
C SER A 53 -35.79 -15.09 -9.74
N MET A 54 -36.90 -14.71 -10.37
CA MET A 54 -37.43 -13.35 -10.36
C MET A 54 -38.16 -13.14 -9.03
N ALA A 55 -37.40 -13.01 -7.94
CA ALA A 55 -37.93 -12.32 -6.78
C ALA A 55 -38.35 -10.91 -7.24
N ALA A 56 -39.57 -10.48 -6.90
CA ALA A 56 -40.03 -9.13 -7.25
C ALA A 56 -38.99 -8.10 -6.78
N PRO A 57 -38.60 -7.13 -7.63
CA PRO A 57 -37.66 -6.09 -7.23
C PRO A 57 -38.15 -5.42 -5.94
N LEU A 58 -37.30 -5.40 -4.91
CA LEU A 58 -37.58 -4.67 -3.68
C LEU A 58 -37.86 -3.20 -4.04
N GLU A 59 -38.92 -2.61 -3.49
CA GLU A 59 -39.24 -1.20 -3.76
C GLU A 59 -38.01 -0.32 -3.47
N GLY A 60 -37.66 0.54 -4.43
CA GLY A 60 -36.47 1.39 -4.35
C GLY A 60 -35.19 0.77 -4.89
N ALA A 61 -35.25 -0.41 -5.51
CA ALA A 61 -34.08 -1.02 -6.15
C ALA A 61 -33.54 -0.20 -7.34
N HIS A 62 -32.25 -0.38 -7.63
CA HIS A 62 -31.60 0.12 -8.84
C HIS A 62 -32.42 -0.24 -10.09
N GLY A 63 -32.62 0.74 -10.98
CA GLY A 63 -33.40 0.60 -12.21
C GLY A 63 -34.91 0.77 -12.02
N MET A 64 -35.43 0.84 -10.78
CA MET A 64 -36.84 1.15 -10.55
C MET A 64 -37.13 2.63 -10.78
N ARG A 65 -38.26 2.92 -11.45
CA ARG A 65 -38.71 4.30 -11.73
C ARG A 65 -37.60 5.16 -12.34
N SER A 66 -36.77 4.58 -13.21
CA SER A 66 -35.62 5.22 -13.89
C SER A 66 -34.59 5.84 -12.94
N ARG A 67 -34.44 5.28 -11.73
CA ARG A 67 -33.40 5.68 -10.77
C ARG A 67 -32.29 4.65 -10.79
N PHE A 68 -31.09 5.09 -11.13
CA PHE A 68 -29.92 4.24 -11.23
C PHE A 68 -28.90 4.66 -10.17
N LEU A 69 -28.27 3.66 -9.54
CA LEU A 69 -27.10 3.89 -8.69
C LEU A 69 -25.96 4.42 -9.56
N PRO A 70 -25.20 5.44 -9.10
CA PRO A 70 -23.98 5.84 -9.77
C PRO A 70 -22.94 4.75 -9.54
N VAL A 71 -22.77 3.89 -10.54
CA VAL A 71 -21.76 2.84 -10.53
C VAL A 71 -20.66 3.29 -11.48
N ASP A 72 -19.44 3.35 -10.96
CA ASP A 72 -18.24 3.59 -11.74
C ASP A 72 -17.31 2.38 -11.58
N GLN A 73 -16.60 2.05 -12.65
CA GLN A 73 -15.69 0.92 -12.68
C GLN A 73 -14.25 1.42 -12.56
N MET A 74 -13.43 0.71 -11.77
CA MET A 74 -12.00 1.01 -11.71
C MET A 74 -11.32 0.70 -13.04
N ASP A 75 -10.41 1.58 -13.42
CA ASP A 75 -9.57 1.45 -14.61
C ASP A 75 -8.39 0.49 -14.32
N ASP A 76 -8.16 -0.47 -15.20
CA ASP A 76 -7.07 -1.45 -15.11
C ASP A 76 -5.80 -1.02 -15.86
N GLU A 77 -5.80 0.14 -16.51
CA GLU A 77 -4.64 0.75 -17.14
C GLU A 77 -4.02 1.85 -16.26
N VAL A 78 -4.75 2.33 -15.25
CA VAL A 78 -4.32 3.40 -14.34
C VAL A 78 -3.82 2.83 -13.02
N PHE A 79 -2.65 3.30 -12.57
CA PHE A 79 -2.16 2.96 -11.23
C PHE A 79 -3.09 3.59 -10.19
N ALA A 80 -3.81 2.74 -9.45
CA ALA A 80 -4.62 3.18 -8.32
C ALA A 80 -3.74 3.77 -7.21
N PRO A 81 -4.24 4.74 -6.42
CA PRO A 81 -3.56 5.21 -5.22
C PRO A 81 -3.23 4.04 -4.28
N ARG A 82 -2.03 4.07 -3.68
CA ARG A 82 -1.64 3.07 -2.68
C ARG A 82 -1.85 3.57 -1.28
N ILE A 83 -2.42 2.71 -0.46
CA ILE A 83 -2.52 2.93 0.99
C ILE A 83 -1.19 2.54 1.63
N VAL A 84 -0.57 3.45 2.38
CA VAL A 84 0.73 3.26 3.03
C VAL A 84 0.63 3.64 4.51
N GLN A 85 1.19 2.82 5.38
CA GLN A 85 1.21 3.09 6.81
C GLN A 85 2.34 4.06 7.18
N VAL A 86 2.03 5.00 8.07
CA VAL A 86 2.94 6.02 8.57
C VAL A 86 3.63 5.50 9.82
N ALA A 87 4.95 5.43 9.79
CA ALA A 87 5.75 4.90 10.90
C ALA A 87 6.05 5.93 11.98
N GLY A 88 6.17 7.20 11.62
CA GLY A 88 6.62 8.23 12.57
C GLY A 88 7.00 9.53 11.89
N VAL A 89 7.58 10.41 12.70
CA VAL A 89 8.07 11.73 12.30
C VAL A 89 9.59 11.77 12.51
N LEU A 90 10.34 12.26 11.53
CA LEU A 90 11.77 12.57 11.67
C LEU A 90 11.94 13.92 12.39
N PRO A 91 12.97 14.06 13.25
CA PRO A 91 14.05 13.09 13.53
C PRO A 91 13.76 12.09 14.66
N GLU A 92 12.61 12.14 15.32
CA GLU A 92 12.33 11.39 16.56
C GLU A 92 12.12 9.89 16.35
N ILE A 93 11.72 9.47 15.16
CA ILE A 93 11.45 8.08 14.81
C ILE A 93 12.72 7.23 14.82
N THR A 94 12.62 5.97 15.27
CA THR A 94 13.73 5.02 15.26
C THR A 94 13.61 3.98 14.14
N VAL A 95 14.71 3.29 13.83
CA VAL A 95 14.68 2.13 12.91
C VAL A 95 13.72 1.05 13.42
N ALA A 96 13.62 0.87 14.73
CA ALA A 96 12.71 -0.13 15.31
C ALA A 96 11.24 0.21 15.00
N ASP A 97 10.86 1.48 15.10
CA ASP A 97 9.51 1.93 14.78
C ASP A 97 9.21 1.74 13.28
N ILE A 98 10.18 2.09 12.42
CA ILE A 98 10.08 1.86 10.96
C ILE A 98 9.89 0.39 10.66
N MET A 99 10.57 -0.52 11.35
CA MET A 99 10.46 -1.97 11.12
C MET A 99 9.21 -2.59 11.74
N ALA A 100 8.66 -1.99 12.81
CA ALA A 100 7.47 -2.49 13.48
C ALA A 100 6.19 -2.29 12.65
N VAL A 101 6.16 -1.23 11.83
CA VAL A 101 4.99 -0.90 11.00
C VAL A 101 4.72 -1.95 9.94
N GLY A 102 3.46 -2.29 9.74
CA GLY A 102 3.01 -3.22 8.72
C GLY A 102 3.14 -2.63 7.31
N PHE A 103 2.71 -3.39 6.31
CA PHE A 103 2.53 -2.87 4.97
C PHE A 103 1.41 -3.64 4.27
N THR A 104 0.79 -2.99 3.29
CA THR A 104 -0.19 -3.63 2.41
C THR A 104 0.49 -3.90 1.06
N PRO A 105 0.43 -5.12 0.51
CA PRO A 105 0.97 -5.40 -0.82
C PRO A 105 0.28 -4.57 -1.91
N ALA A 106 0.94 -4.40 -3.05
CA ALA A 106 0.34 -3.70 -4.18
C ALA A 106 -0.90 -4.46 -4.67
N PRO A 107 -2.04 -3.78 -4.93
CA PRO A 107 -3.20 -4.44 -5.51
C PRO A 107 -2.89 -4.86 -6.95
N GLU A 108 -3.65 -5.82 -7.48
CA GLU A 108 -3.69 -6.05 -8.92
C GLU A 108 -4.28 -4.81 -9.62
N MET A 109 -3.90 -4.56 -10.88
CA MET A 109 -4.43 -3.43 -11.64
C MET A 109 -5.96 -3.53 -11.77
N GLY A 110 -6.66 -2.40 -11.61
CA GLY A 110 -8.13 -2.34 -11.61
C GLY A 110 -8.79 -2.90 -10.34
N MET A 111 -8.01 -3.30 -9.32
CA MET A 111 -8.53 -3.85 -8.06
C MET A 111 -8.37 -2.87 -6.90
N TRP A 112 -9.27 -3.00 -5.92
CA TRP A 112 -9.26 -2.23 -4.70
C TRP A 112 -8.08 -2.63 -3.80
N GLN A 113 -7.45 -1.63 -3.18
CA GLN A 113 -6.59 -1.84 -2.03
C GLN A 113 -7.36 -1.52 -0.75
N TYR A 114 -7.24 -2.41 0.25
CA TYR A 114 -7.84 -2.23 1.57
C TYR A 114 -6.75 -2.20 2.63
N ASP A 115 -6.90 -1.33 3.61
CA ASP A 115 -6.12 -1.37 4.86
C ASP A 115 -7.10 -1.54 6.01
N PHE A 116 -6.95 -2.65 6.72
CA PHE A 116 -7.69 -2.94 7.95
C PHE A 116 -6.78 -2.65 9.13
N SER A 117 -6.34 -1.39 9.21
CA SER A 117 -5.36 -0.93 10.19
C SER A 117 -5.83 -1.23 11.62
N ASP A 118 -4.95 -1.85 12.40
CA ASP A 118 -5.17 -2.10 13.83
C ASP A 118 -5.00 -0.78 14.60
N PRO A 119 -6.04 -0.26 15.29
CA PRO A 119 -5.91 0.97 16.06
C PRO A 119 -4.91 0.87 17.23
N GLU A 120 -4.59 -0.34 17.70
CA GLU A 120 -3.53 -0.58 18.71
C GLU A 120 -2.18 -0.94 18.07
N GLY A 121 -2.11 -0.90 16.74
CA GLY A 121 -0.92 -1.21 15.97
C GLY A 121 0.19 -0.16 16.13
N PRO A 122 1.43 -0.51 15.73
CA PRO A 122 2.59 0.37 15.86
C PRO A 122 2.59 1.57 14.90
N GLN A 123 1.69 1.59 13.91
CA GLN A 123 1.58 2.70 12.97
C GLN A 123 0.94 3.93 13.60
N LEU A 124 1.46 5.12 13.28
CA LEU A 124 0.83 6.38 13.68
C LEU A 124 -0.46 6.66 12.92
N GLY A 125 -0.58 6.11 11.72
CA GLY A 125 -1.74 6.27 10.86
C GLY A 125 -1.49 5.69 9.49
N THR A 126 -2.38 6.04 8.57
CA THR A 126 -2.38 5.55 7.20
C THR A 126 -2.63 6.71 6.25
N VAL A 127 -1.91 6.74 5.13
CA VAL A 127 -2.02 7.78 4.10
C VAL A 127 -2.22 7.17 2.73
N ALA A 128 -3.05 7.80 1.91
CA ALA A 128 -3.20 7.46 0.50
C ALA A 128 -2.13 8.20 -0.31
N VAL A 129 -1.20 7.43 -0.88
CA VAL A 129 -0.16 7.92 -1.78
C VAL A 129 -0.70 7.87 -3.21
N PRO A 130 -0.56 8.95 -4.01
CA PRO A 130 -0.98 8.96 -5.40
C PRO A 130 -0.40 7.78 -6.19
N GLY A 131 -1.21 7.25 -7.10
CA GLY A 131 -0.82 6.16 -7.96
C GLY A 131 0.32 6.58 -8.89
N GLY A 132 1.28 5.70 -9.06
CA GLY A 132 2.42 5.89 -9.94
C GLY A 132 3.25 4.62 -9.99
N GLU A 133 3.96 4.42 -11.10
CA GLU A 133 4.75 3.21 -11.33
C GLU A 133 5.78 2.96 -10.22
N GLN A 134 6.40 4.02 -9.69
CA GLN A 134 7.40 3.94 -8.62
C GLN A 134 6.79 3.41 -7.32
N VAL A 135 5.60 3.90 -6.95
CA VAL A 135 4.88 3.52 -5.73
C VAL A 135 4.27 2.12 -5.87
N PHE A 136 3.76 1.80 -7.07
CA PHE A 136 3.21 0.49 -7.38
C PHE A 136 4.26 -0.63 -7.26
N LYS A 137 5.50 -0.37 -7.70
CA LYS A 137 6.59 -1.34 -7.66
C LYS A 137 7.20 -1.57 -6.27
N MET A 138 6.90 -0.74 -5.28
CA MET A 138 7.43 -0.91 -3.92
C MET A 138 6.89 -2.17 -3.26
N LYS A 139 7.77 -2.99 -2.69
CA LYS A 139 7.34 -4.23 -2.03
C LYS A 139 6.83 -3.96 -0.62
N GLU A 140 7.60 -3.22 0.18
CA GLU A 140 7.28 -2.91 1.57
C GLU A 140 7.31 -1.40 1.81
N PRO A 141 6.33 -0.65 1.24
CA PRO A 141 6.28 0.79 1.39
C PRO A 141 5.97 1.19 2.83
N VAL A 142 6.69 2.17 3.34
CA VAL A 142 6.41 2.84 4.61
C VAL A 142 6.56 4.35 4.43
N ALA A 143 5.64 5.09 5.01
CA ALA A 143 5.65 6.54 5.01
C ALA A 143 6.26 7.08 6.31
N ILE A 144 7.02 8.17 6.17
CA ILE A 144 7.68 8.88 7.25
C ILE A 144 7.40 10.37 7.02
N VAL A 145 6.95 11.04 8.06
CA VAL A 145 6.72 12.50 8.02
C VAL A 145 8.04 13.18 8.34
N CYS A 146 8.44 14.20 7.58
CA CYS A 146 9.71 14.89 7.82
C CYS A 146 9.65 16.34 7.34
N PRO A 147 10.35 17.27 8.00
CA PRO A 147 10.47 18.64 7.49
C PRO A 147 11.31 18.66 6.21
N ASN A 148 11.03 19.62 5.32
CA ASN A 148 11.79 19.85 4.09
C ASN A 148 13.29 20.09 4.36
N ASP A 149 13.61 20.70 5.51
CA ASP A 149 14.98 21.01 5.94
C ASP A 149 15.81 19.73 6.12
N ASP A 150 15.24 18.66 6.68
CA ASP A 150 15.92 17.37 6.87
C ASP A 150 16.22 16.65 5.55
N LEU A 151 15.42 16.95 4.52
CA LEU A 151 15.62 16.45 3.15
C LEU A 151 16.54 17.36 2.33
N ASN A 152 16.99 18.49 2.87
CA ASN A 152 17.69 19.56 2.14
C ASN A 152 16.92 20.04 0.90
N ILE A 153 15.59 20.08 0.98
CA ILE A 153 14.73 20.59 -0.09
C ILE A 153 14.44 22.07 0.20
N GLN A 154 14.93 22.94 -0.68
CA GLN A 154 14.64 24.37 -0.63
C GLN A 154 13.23 24.62 -1.17
N MET A 155 12.38 25.19 -0.31
CA MET A 155 11.03 25.58 -0.66
C MET A 155 10.99 27.05 -1.09
N PRO A 156 10.02 27.45 -1.94
CA PRO A 156 9.86 28.85 -2.31
C PRO A 156 9.70 29.75 -1.08
N ASN A 157 10.39 30.90 -1.07
CA ASN A 157 10.40 31.86 0.03
C ASN A 157 10.87 31.28 1.39
N ASP A 158 11.68 30.21 1.37
CA ASP A 158 12.18 29.53 2.57
C ASP A 158 11.04 29.07 3.51
N GLU A 159 9.87 28.75 2.95
CA GLU A 159 8.72 28.28 3.69
C GLU A 159 8.98 26.87 4.24
N LYS A 160 8.84 26.69 5.56
CA LYS A 160 8.95 25.37 6.20
C LYS A 160 7.73 24.53 5.84
N ALA A 161 7.98 23.34 5.28
CA ALA A 161 6.94 22.43 4.84
C ALA A 161 7.15 21.03 5.42
N GLU A 162 6.05 20.39 5.80
CA GLU A 162 6.02 19.00 6.20
C GLU A 162 5.89 18.10 4.95
N MET A 163 6.89 17.27 4.71
CA MET A 163 7.01 16.39 3.56
C MET A 163 6.65 14.96 3.96
N LEU A 164 5.99 14.25 3.04
CA LEU A 164 5.76 12.81 3.19
C LEU A 164 6.84 12.03 2.42
N LEU A 165 7.78 11.44 3.15
CA LEU A 165 8.80 10.57 2.61
C LEU A 165 8.27 9.13 2.56
N VAL A 166 8.26 8.51 1.37
CA VAL A 166 7.89 7.11 1.22
C VAL A 166 9.12 6.30 0.81
N ILE A 167 9.45 5.29 1.63
CA ILE A 167 10.57 4.37 1.40
C ILE A 167 10.08 2.95 1.14
N ASP A 168 10.84 2.17 0.37
CA ASP A 168 10.68 0.72 0.26
C ASP A 168 11.70 0.01 1.16
N ARG A 169 11.23 -0.55 2.28
CA ARG A 169 12.07 -1.24 3.27
C ARG A 169 12.65 -2.55 2.77
N ALA A 170 12.04 -3.18 1.76
CA ALA A 170 12.55 -4.39 1.16
C ALA A 170 13.73 -4.12 0.22
N ASN A 171 13.84 -2.89 -0.30
CA ASN A 171 14.92 -2.51 -1.19
C ASN A 171 16.05 -1.83 -0.41
N ARG A 172 17.03 -2.65 0.00
CA ARG A 172 18.22 -2.21 0.75
C ARG A 172 19.52 -2.35 -0.02
N GLU A 173 19.44 -2.82 -1.26
CA GLU A 173 20.60 -2.95 -2.13
C GLU A 173 21.03 -1.56 -2.59
N PHE A 174 22.29 -1.23 -2.37
CA PHE A 174 22.83 0.06 -2.75
C PHE A 174 22.82 0.24 -4.28
N GLU A 175 22.31 1.38 -4.73
CA GLU A 175 22.30 1.77 -6.14
C GLU A 175 22.89 3.19 -6.28
N PHE A 176 23.84 3.35 -7.21
CA PHE A 176 24.51 4.62 -7.46
C PHE A 176 23.54 5.73 -7.83
N GLY A 177 23.68 6.90 -7.21
CA GLY A 177 22.87 8.08 -7.51
C GLY A 177 21.40 7.97 -7.09
N LYS A 178 21.03 6.97 -6.28
CA LYS A 178 19.69 6.85 -5.69
C LYS A 178 19.72 7.21 -4.22
N PHE A 179 18.62 7.78 -3.74
CA PHE A 179 18.46 8.13 -2.34
C PHE A 179 17.99 6.93 -1.52
N PHE A 180 18.58 6.77 -0.35
CA PHE A 180 18.19 5.79 0.65
C PHE A 180 18.07 6.47 2.01
N LEU A 181 17.30 5.87 2.90
CA LEU A 181 17.30 6.21 4.31
C LEU A 181 18.39 5.38 5.00
N TRP A 182 19.31 6.07 5.68
CA TRP A 182 20.44 5.48 6.37
C TRP A 182 20.33 5.72 7.86
N ASP A 183 20.58 4.67 8.65
CA ASP A 183 20.84 4.81 10.08
C ASP A 183 22.34 5.04 10.28
N THR A 184 22.67 6.16 10.93
CA THR A 184 24.04 6.63 11.12
C THR A 184 24.38 6.70 12.61
N PRO A 185 25.61 6.35 13.01
CA PRO A 185 26.01 6.41 14.41
C PRO A 185 26.00 7.82 15.03
N SER A 186 26.13 8.87 14.21
CA SER A 186 26.25 10.26 14.67
C SER A 186 24.94 11.04 14.58
N ASP A 187 24.27 10.96 13.43
CA ASP A 187 23.18 11.86 13.05
C ASP A 187 21.81 11.14 13.06
N GLY A 188 21.77 9.88 13.48
CA GLY A 188 20.58 9.04 13.44
C GLY A 188 20.14 8.77 12.01
N LEU A 189 18.83 8.83 11.76
CA LEU A 189 18.23 8.58 10.46
C LEU A 189 18.42 9.75 9.51
N VAL A 190 19.10 9.52 8.39
CA VAL A 190 19.36 10.55 7.37
C VAL A 190 19.04 10.05 5.96
N VAL A 191 18.49 10.94 5.13
CA VAL A 191 18.25 10.65 3.71
C VAL A 191 19.47 11.09 2.90
N ARG A 192 20.09 10.17 2.17
CA ARG A 192 21.31 10.45 1.40
C ARG A 192 21.51 9.51 0.21
N TYR A 193 22.17 10.01 -0.83
CA TYR A 193 22.71 9.22 -1.92
C TYR A 193 24.26 9.17 -1.83
N PHE A 194 24.86 8.14 -2.43
CA PHE A 194 26.31 8.04 -2.57
C PHE A 194 26.69 7.84 -4.04
N GLU A 195 27.80 8.44 -4.45
CA GLU A 195 28.44 8.22 -5.77
C GLU A 195 29.45 7.06 -5.73
N GLY A 196 29.88 6.66 -4.53
CA GLY A 196 30.79 5.55 -4.26
C GLY A 196 30.16 4.55 -3.28
N GLU A 197 30.98 3.64 -2.76
CA GLU A 197 30.53 2.76 -1.68
C GLU A 197 30.01 3.57 -0.48
N PRO A 198 28.90 3.13 0.16
CA PRO A 198 28.38 3.78 1.35
C PRO A 198 29.43 3.89 2.47
N THR A 199 29.34 4.94 3.27
CA THR A 199 30.27 5.16 4.38
C THR A 199 30.24 3.99 5.37
N PRO A 200 31.39 3.45 5.80
CA PRO A 200 31.42 2.35 6.76
C PRO A 200 30.65 2.68 8.04
N GLY A 201 29.78 1.76 8.47
CA GLY A 201 28.93 1.93 9.65
C GLY A 201 27.55 2.52 9.38
N PHE A 202 27.25 2.93 8.15
CA PHE A 202 25.91 3.36 7.76
C PHE A 202 25.07 2.13 7.42
N ALA A 203 23.93 1.97 8.09
CA ALA A 203 23.02 0.86 7.84
C ALA A 203 21.86 1.31 6.95
N CYS A 204 21.65 0.62 5.82
CA CYS A 204 20.56 0.92 4.90
C CYS A 204 19.22 0.45 5.50
N VAL A 205 18.29 1.38 5.72
CA VAL A 205 16.95 1.10 6.23
C VAL A 205 16.00 0.76 5.08
N GLY A 206 16.11 1.49 3.97
CA GLY A 206 15.31 1.29 2.76
C GLY A 206 15.57 2.36 1.71
N ARG A 207 15.12 2.09 0.48
CA ARG A 207 15.27 3.01 -0.66
C ARG A 207 14.17 4.07 -0.65
N VAL A 208 14.53 5.33 -0.89
CA VAL A 208 13.55 6.39 -1.11
C VAL A 208 12.90 6.20 -2.47
N GLY A 209 11.58 6.12 -2.50
CA GLY A 209 10.84 5.97 -3.75
C GLY A 209 10.11 7.24 -4.18
N ILE A 210 9.47 7.96 -3.26
CA ILE A 210 8.85 9.27 -3.55
C ILE A 210 8.86 10.16 -2.31
N VAL A 211 8.93 11.47 -2.54
CA VAL A 211 8.70 12.50 -1.53
C VAL A 211 7.55 13.36 -2.02
N LEU A 212 6.51 13.54 -1.20
CA LEU A 212 5.37 14.40 -1.52
C LEU A 212 5.44 15.67 -0.69
N ALA A 213 5.36 16.82 -1.37
CA ALA A 213 5.14 18.10 -0.74
C ALA A 213 3.63 18.29 -0.48
N PRO A 214 3.25 19.01 0.59
CA PRO A 214 1.88 19.42 0.79
C PRO A 214 1.50 20.49 -0.26
N PHE A 215 0.20 20.74 -0.42
CA PHE A 215 -0.21 21.90 -1.21
C PHE A 215 0.22 23.18 -0.49
N LEU A 216 1.11 23.95 -1.11
CA LEU A 216 1.50 25.28 -0.67
C LEU A 216 0.99 26.31 -1.68
N PRO A 217 0.31 27.40 -1.25
CA PRO A 217 -0.12 28.46 -2.14
C PRO A 217 1.04 29.08 -2.95
N SER A 218 2.23 29.11 -2.36
CA SER A 218 3.48 29.56 -2.99
C SER A 218 3.89 28.70 -4.20
N MET A 219 3.44 27.44 -4.25
CA MET A 219 3.68 26.49 -5.34
C MET A 219 2.48 26.33 -6.29
N ALA A 220 1.38 27.05 -6.04
CA ALA A 220 0.23 26.99 -6.93
C ALA A 220 0.66 27.47 -8.33
N LYS A 221 0.34 26.68 -9.36
CA LYS A 221 0.55 27.09 -10.75
C LYS A 221 -0.13 28.43 -10.95
N LYS A 222 0.65 29.49 -11.16
CA LYS A 222 0.10 30.80 -11.48
C LYS A 222 -0.57 30.65 -12.85
N SER A 223 -1.89 30.75 -12.83
CA SER A 223 -2.71 30.77 -14.04
C SER A 223 -2.63 32.15 -14.70
N SER A 224 -1.44 32.70 -14.93
CA SER A 224 -1.29 33.69 -15.97
C SER A 224 -1.33 32.91 -17.28
N GLY A 225 -2.48 32.91 -17.97
CA GLY A 225 -2.62 32.34 -19.30
C GLY A 225 -1.83 33.10 -20.38
N PHE A 226 -0.70 33.72 -20.03
CA PHE A 226 0.16 34.52 -20.87
C PHE A 226 1.61 34.04 -20.65
N GLU A 227 2.22 33.46 -21.69
CA GLU A 227 3.62 32.99 -21.73
C GLU A 227 4.67 34.08 -21.43
N GLU A 228 4.28 35.36 -21.32
CA GLU A 228 5.20 36.47 -21.11
C GLU A 228 5.57 36.73 -19.63
N GLU A 229 4.89 36.10 -18.67
CA GLU A 229 5.11 36.32 -17.22
C GLU A 229 5.92 35.20 -16.51
N ASP A 230 6.36 34.18 -17.26
CA ASP A 230 7.10 33.02 -16.72
C ASP A 230 8.65 33.11 -16.91
N TYR A 231 9.21 34.33 -16.99
CA TYR A 231 10.66 34.57 -17.06
C TYR A 231 11.28 34.99 -15.73
#